data_AF-D5EUU9-F1
#
_entry.id   AF-D5EUU9-F1
#
_cell.length_a   1.000
_cell.length_b   1.000
_cell.length_c   1.000
_cell.angle_alpha   90.00
_cell.angle_beta   90.00
_cell.angle_gamma   90.00
#
_symmetry.space_group_name_H-M   'P 1'
#
loop_
_entity.id
_entity.type
_entity.pdbx_description
1 polymer ?
#
loop_
_entity_poly.entity_id
_entity_poly.type
_entity_poly.pdbx_seq_one_letter_code
_entity_poly.pdbx_strand_id
1 'polypeptide(L)'
;MKRIVLITLVSILTTFQAIAQVANGFYRVQNNASSRYITLRDNAVGTVDYSSTNVDLSNIVTWSGFDKVKSNPASIIYVEQHDSKYDLKVQGTGIYAITGGRTYLELRPKDSGYILAVTYNGMEGRLYDSEEDVDGEGYVKRSGNSAYQYWSFIPVDTENNYIGLQPTVQVGDNYYGTLYASYPFKAASSGIKFYYVDAIAEGKCRLQEITSEVIPAATPLVFMCSSNDPANNKVIPVTDETTAPASNMLGGTYFASTTSGHKVNVRYDESSMRVLGKNDAGELAFVKATSDYLTKKHYIPMNTCWLNIPEEYTGDFQALSSGEYTGIRNINADTKNKADDTIYTLTGTKANAKTLRPGIYIQSGKKVVIK
;
A
#
# COMPACT_ATOMS: atom_id res chain seq x y z
N MET A 1 16.25 21.91 -78.04
CA MET A 1 15.97 22.20 -76.62
C MET A 1 14.50 21.97 -76.33
N LYS A 2 14.13 20.85 -75.70
CA LYS A 2 12.82 20.64 -75.06
C LYS A 2 13.06 19.88 -73.77
N ARG A 3 12.90 20.56 -72.64
CA ARG A 3 13.04 20.01 -71.29
C ARG A 3 11.79 19.19 -70.97
N ILE A 4 11.98 17.92 -70.65
CA ILE A 4 10.96 17.06 -70.03
C ILE A 4 11.08 17.28 -68.52
N VAL A 5 10.05 17.84 -67.91
CA VAL A 5 9.93 17.98 -66.45
C VAL A 5 9.25 16.71 -65.94
N LEU A 6 9.99 15.90 -65.20
CA LEU A 6 9.48 14.73 -64.47
C LEU A 6 8.90 15.24 -63.14
N ILE A 7 7.58 15.19 -62.97
CA ILE A 7 6.92 15.48 -61.69
C ILE A 7 6.90 14.18 -60.89
N THR A 8 7.81 14.05 -59.93
CA THR A 8 7.79 12.96 -58.95
C THR A 8 6.73 13.28 -57.90
N LEU A 9 5.60 12.58 -57.95
CA LEU A 9 4.57 12.63 -56.93
C LEU A 9 5.08 11.86 -55.69
N VAL A 10 5.59 12.57 -54.69
CA VAL A 10 5.89 12.00 -53.37
C VAL A 10 4.58 11.91 -52.61
N SER A 11 3.93 10.75 -52.65
CA SER A 11 2.83 10.40 -51.75
C SER A 11 3.40 10.25 -50.34
N ILE A 12 3.21 11.28 -49.52
CA ILE A 12 3.40 11.20 -48.07
C ILE A 12 2.31 10.24 -47.56
N LEU A 13 2.68 8.97 -47.40
CA LEU A 13 1.96 8.05 -46.53
C LEU A 13 2.07 8.60 -45.11
N THR A 14 1.10 9.41 -44.70
CA THR A 14 0.83 9.59 -43.27
C THR A 14 0.38 8.23 -42.75
N THR A 15 1.34 7.47 -42.21
CA THR A 15 1.02 6.35 -41.34
C THR A 15 0.26 6.93 -40.16
N PHE A 16 -1.07 6.87 -40.20
CA PHE A 16 -1.86 6.94 -38.98
C PHE A 16 -1.36 5.78 -38.11
N GLN A 17 -0.56 6.08 -37.08
CA GLN A 17 -0.36 5.11 -36.03
C GLN A 17 -1.74 4.93 -35.40
N ALA A 18 -2.38 3.79 -35.69
CA ALA A 18 -3.50 3.34 -34.88
C ALA A 18 -2.99 3.33 -33.44
N ILE A 19 -3.57 4.16 -32.58
CA ILE A 19 -3.26 4.13 -31.16
C ILE A 19 -3.72 2.75 -30.68
N ALA A 20 -2.74 1.91 -30.37
CA ALA A 20 -2.99 0.55 -29.94
C ALA A 20 -3.86 0.57 -28.70
N GLN A 21 -4.76 -0.39 -28.60
CA GLN A 21 -5.59 -0.60 -27.42
C GLN A 21 -4.72 -0.68 -26.15
N VAL A 22 -5.13 -0.05 -25.05
CA VAL A 22 -4.40 -0.16 -23.77
C VAL A 22 -4.47 -1.62 -23.31
N ALA A 23 -3.32 -2.27 -23.17
CA ALA A 23 -3.26 -3.64 -22.71
C ALA A 23 -3.56 -3.74 -21.21
N ASN A 24 -3.91 -4.94 -20.76
CA ASN A 24 -4.01 -5.20 -19.32
C ASN A 24 -2.63 -5.02 -18.66
N GLY A 25 -2.58 -4.33 -17.53
CA GLY A 25 -1.32 -4.07 -16.85
C GLY A 25 -1.39 -2.93 -15.84
N PHE A 26 -0.25 -2.64 -15.21
CA PHE A 26 -0.12 -1.56 -14.25
C PHE A 26 0.41 -0.29 -14.91
N TYR A 27 -0.30 0.82 -14.67
CA TYR A 27 0.00 2.12 -15.24
C TYR A 27 -0.07 3.21 -14.17
N ARG A 28 0.63 4.32 -14.42
CA ARG A 28 0.19 5.62 -13.91
C ARG A 28 -0.61 6.31 -15.01
N VAL A 29 -1.69 6.96 -14.63
CA VAL A 29 -2.52 7.75 -15.56
C VAL A 29 -2.21 9.22 -15.35
N GLN A 30 -1.75 9.90 -16.41
CA GLN A 30 -1.32 11.30 -16.36
C GLN A 30 -2.19 12.15 -17.28
N ASN A 31 -2.60 13.33 -16.83
CA ASN A 31 -3.25 14.31 -17.69
C ASN A 31 -2.24 15.02 -18.58
N ASN A 32 -2.54 15.18 -19.87
CA ASN A 32 -1.58 15.70 -20.84
C ASN A 32 -1.44 17.22 -20.80
N ALA A 33 -2.45 17.96 -20.32
CA ALA A 33 -2.36 19.41 -20.21
C ALA A 33 -1.70 19.84 -18.89
N SER A 34 -2.09 19.25 -17.77
CA SER A 34 -1.56 19.61 -16.45
C SER A 34 -0.30 18.85 -16.04
N SER A 35 0.03 17.76 -16.76
CA SER A 35 1.08 16.80 -16.37
C SER A 35 0.87 16.15 -14.99
N ARG A 36 -0.35 16.19 -14.46
CA ARG A 36 -0.68 15.62 -13.15
C ARG A 36 -1.09 14.16 -13.24
N TYR A 37 -0.65 13.38 -12.26
CA TYR A 37 -0.94 11.95 -12.14
C TYR A 37 -2.17 11.71 -11.29
N ILE A 38 -3.07 10.83 -11.73
CA ILE A 38 -4.22 10.38 -10.94
C ILE A 38 -3.72 9.60 -9.71
N THR A 39 -4.29 9.91 -8.55
CA THR A 39 -4.24 9.06 -7.37
C THR A 39 -5.62 8.94 -6.73
N LEU A 40 -5.87 7.83 -6.03
CA LEU A 40 -7.10 7.64 -5.28
C LEU A 40 -6.94 8.12 -3.84
N ARG A 41 -7.78 9.07 -3.41
CA ARG A 41 -7.81 9.59 -2.03
C ARG A 41 -8.57 8.67 -1.08
N ASP A 42 -9.68 8.11 -1.54
CA ASP A 42 -10.52 7.14 -0.82
C ASP A 42 -11.45 6.36 -1.76
N ASN A 43 -12.07 5.31 -1.22
CA ASN A 43 -13.03 4.46 -1.92
C ASN A 43 -14.49 4.76 -1.55
N ALA A 44 -14.79 5.88 -0.87
CA ALA A 44 -16.18 6.21 -0.58
C ALA A 44 -16.89 6.54 -1.89
N VAL A 45 -17.94 5.78 -2.18
CA VAL A 45 -18.83 6.07 -3.30
C VAL A 45 -19.78 7.16 -2.84
N GLY A 46 -19.59 8.38 -3.36
CA GLY A 46 -20.49 9.50 -3.08
C GLY A 46 -21.90 9.29 -3.65
N THR A 47 -22.73 10.32 -3.62
CA THR A 47 -24.07 10.22 -4.22
C THR A 47 -23.93 10.02 -5.73
N VAL A 48 -24.37 8.87 -6.23
CA VAL A 48 -24.54 8.66 -7.66
C VAL A 48 -25.96 9.08 -8.00
N ASP A 49 -26.11 10.23 -8.67
CA ASP A 49 -27.38 10.53 -9.31
C ASP A 49 -27.51 9.59 -10.50
N TYR A 50 -28.64 8.89 -10.58
CA TYR A 50 -28.89 7.90 -11.61
C TYR A 50 -29.73 8.46 -12.76
N SER A 51 -30.30 9.66 -12.57
CA SER A 51 -31.10 10.39 -13.55
C SER A 51 -30.26 11.37 -14.36
N SER A 52 -29.23 11.95 -13.75
CA SER A 52 -28.16 12.68 -14.41
C SER A 52 -26.88 11.87 -14.23
N THR A 53 -25.97 11.80 -15.19
CA THR A 53 -24.76 10.97 -15.05
C THR A 53 -23.73 11.56 -14.05
N ASN A 54 -24.20 12.29 -13.04
CA ASN A 54 -23.41 12.93 -12.00
C ASN A 54 -22.96 11.89 -10.97
N VAL A 55 -21.64 11.76 -10.87
CA VAL A 55 -20.94 10.96 -9.88
C VAL A 55 -20.03 11.91 -9.12
N ASP A 56 -19.98 11.79 -7.79
CA ASP A 56 -18.95 12.46 -7.00
C ASP A 56 -17.59 11.82 -7.31
N LEU A 57 -16.70 12.60 -7.93
CA LEU A 57 -15.35 12.19 -8.31
C LEU A 57 -14.29 12.88 -7.44
N SER A 58 -14.69 13.57 -6.37
CA SER A 58 -13.77 14.35 -5.53
C SER A 58 -12.79 13.50 -4.71
N ASN A 59 -12.98 12.18 -4.70
CA ASN A 59 -12.04 11.18 -4.20
C ASN A 59 -10.94 10.81 -5.21
N ILE A 60 -11.07 11.17 -6.48
CA ILE A 60 -10.03 10.99 -7.50
C ILE A 60 -9.28 12.32 -7.64
N VAL A 61 -8.06 12.34 -7.12
CA VAL A 61 -7.21 13.53 -7.11
C VAL A 61 -6.09 13.42 -8.13
N THR A 62 -5.50 14.54 -8.48
CA THR A 62 -4.38 14.61 -9.41
C THR A 62 -3.21 15.36 -8.77
N TRP A 63 -1.99 14.89 -9.00
CA TRP A 63 -0.77 15.47 -8.41
C TRP A 63 0.26 15.83 -9.46
N SER A 64 0.78 17.05 -9.41
CA SER A 64 1.93 17.49 -10.21
C SER A 64 3.23 17.02 -9.58
N GLY A 65 4.18 16.65 -10.45
CA GLY A 65 5.51 16.20 -10.05
C GLY A 65 5.55 14.71 -9.66
N PHE A 66 6.57 14.02 -10.17
CA PHE A 66 6.75 12.60 -9.93
C PHE A 66 7.02 12.28 -8.44
N ASP A 67 7.63 13.21 -7.70
CA ASP A 67 7.90 13.04 -6.26
C ASP A 67 6.65 12.81 -5.40
N LYS A 68 5.49 13.30 -5.84
CA LYS A 68 4.21 13.08 -5.14
C LYS A 68 3.65 11.68 -5.34
N VAL A 69 4.09 10.97 -6.39
CA VAL A 69 3.52 9.67 -6.79
C VAL A 69 4.51 8.52 -6.81
N LYS A 70 5.82 8.78 -6.84
CA LYS A 70 6.86 7.75 -6.91
C LYS A 70 6.81 6.73 -5.77
N SER A 71 6.28 7.14 -4.61
CA SER A 71 6.13 6.28 -3.41
C SER A 71 4.68 6.11 -2.97
N ASN A 72 3.72 6.45 -3.83
CA ASN A 72 2.30 6.36 -3.50
C ASN A 72 1.64 5.18 -4.24
N PRO A 73 1.34 4.06 -3.55
CA PRO A 73 0.60 2.95 -4.14
C PRO A 73 -0.74 3.33 -4.76
N ALA A 74 -1.42 4.36 -4.24
CA ALA A 74 -2.68 4.83 -4.81
C ALA A 74 -2.53 5.55 -6.16
N SER A 75 -1.31 5.75 -6.65
CA SER A 75 -1.03 6.22 -8.02
C SER A 75 -0.91 5.09 -9.05
N ILE A 76 -0.81 3.83 -8.60
CA ILE A 76 -0.65 2.66 -9.44
C ILE A 76 -2.02 2.07 -9.76
N ILE A 77 -2.39 2.11 -11.03
CA ILE A 77 -3.71 1.69 -11.51
C ILE A 77 -3.53 0.44 -12.36
N TYR A 78 -4.20 -0.64 -11.98
CA TYR A 78 -4.34 -1.81 -12.84
C TYR A 78 -5.45 -1.54 -13.85
N VAL A 79 -5.10 -1.54 -15.14
CA VAL A 79 -6.06 -1.44 -16.24
C VAL A 79 -6.46 -2.86 -16.61
N GLU A 80 -7.75 -3.16 -16.52
CA GLU A 80 -8.33 -4.44 -16.90
C GLU A 80 -9.38 -4.23 -17.98
N GLN A 81 -9.17 -4.86 -19.13
CA GLN A 81 -10.11 -4.82 -20.25
C GLN A 81 -11.31 -5.76 -20.01
N HIS A 82 -12.50 -5.21 -20.24
CA HIS A 82 -13.80 -5.91 -20.27
C HIS A 82 -14.47 -5.61 -21.61
N ASP A 83 -14.40 -6.54 -22.55
CA ASP A 83 -14.81 -6.35 -23.95
C ASP A 83 -14.14 -5.12 -24.59
N SER A 84 -14.91 -4.04 -24.83
CA SER A 84 -14.43 -2.77 -25.39
C SER A 84 -14.26 -1.67 -24.34
N LYS A 85 -14.51 -1.99 -23.07
CA LYS A 85 -14.41 -1.07 -21.93
C LYS A 85 -13.34 -1.56 -20.94
N TYR A 86 -13.12 -0.78 -19.89
CA TYR A 86 -12.03 -1.01 -18.94
C TYR A 86 -12.46 -0.74 -17.51
N ASP A 87 -12.00 -1.59 -16.61
CA ASP A 87 -11.97 -1.29 -15.19
C ASP A 87 -10.58 -0.78 -14.81
N LEU A 88 -10.53 0.42 -14.24
CA LEU A 88 -9.31 1.00 -13.69
C LEU A 88 -9.35 0.73 -12.19
N LYS A 89 -8.57 -0.26 -11.74
CA LYS A 89 -8.55 -0.74 -10.36
C LYS A 89 -7.39 -0.16 -9.58
N VAL A 90 -7.66 0.32 -8.37
CA VAL A 90 -6.67 0.90 -7.47
C VAL A 90 -7.16 0.80 -6.03
N GLN A 91 -6.26 0.45 -5.11
CA GLN A 91 -6.49 0.37 -3.67
C GLN A 91 -7.81 -0.26 -3.23
N GLY A 92 -8.07 -1.47 -3.77
CA GLY A 92 -9.22 -2.29 -3.39
C GLY A 92 -10.55 -1.85 -3.99
N THR A 93 -10.56 -0.89 -4.92
CA THR A 93 -11.75 -0.48 -5.67
C THR A 93 -11.45 -0.39 -7.17
N GLY A 94 -12.48 -0.11 -7.96
CA GLY A 94 -12.37 0.13 -9.40
C GLY A 94 -13.52 1.00 -9.89
N ILE A 95 -13.46 1.43 -11.16
CA ILE A 95 -14.51 2.24 -11.78
C ILE A 95 -15.86 1.49 -11.75
N TYR A 96 -15.83 0.17 -11.95
CA TYR A 96 -17.06 -0.62 -11.86
C TYR A 96 -17.70 -0.52 -10.48
N ALA A 97 -16.92 -0.63 -9.41
CA ALA A 97 -17.40 -0.50 -8.04
C ALA A 97 -17.88 0.93 -7.74
N ILE A 98 -17.13 1.95 -8.16
CA ILE A 98 -17.48 3.37 -7.97
C ILE A 98 -18.80 3.72 -8.67
N THR A 99 -19.10 3.11 -9.81
CA THR A 99 -20.38 3.31 -10.51
C THR A 99 -21.54 2.45 -9.96
N GLY A 100 -21.33 1.77 -8.83
CA GLY A 100 -22.32 0.89 -8.21
C GLY A 100 -22.58 -0.39 -9.02
N GLY A 101 -21.56 -0.90 -9.71
CA GLY A 101 -21.61 -2.15 -10.48
C GLY A 101 -22.40 -2.03 -11.78
N ARG A 102 -22.33 -0.90 -12.49
CA ARG A 102 -23.18 -0.65 -13.67
C ARG A 102 -22.43 -0.52 -14.97
N THR A 103 -21.26 0.09 -14.95
CA THR A 103 -20.49 0.30 -16.18
C THR A 103 -19.01 0.37 -15.91
N TYR A 104 -18.28 0.04 -16.95
CA TYR A 104 -16.85 0.25 -17.10
C TYR A 104 -16.60 1.56 -17.85
N LEU A 105 -15.32 1.94 -17.91
CA LEU A 105 -14.83 3.13 -18.61
C LEU A 105 -14.58 2.83 -20.09
N GLU A 106 -14.94 3.76 -20.97
CA GLU A 106 -14.52 3.75 -22.37
C GLU A 106 -13.21 4.53 -22.50
N LEU A 107 -12.18 3.89 -23.07
CA LEU A 107 -10.94 4.56 -23.44
C LEU A 107 -10.97 4.85 -24.93
N ARG A 108 -11.15 6.13 -25.29
CA ARG A 108 -11.29 6.55 -26.69
C ARG A 108 -9.97 7.13 -27.18
N PRO A 109 -9.26 6.44 -28.10
CA PRO A 109 -7.98 6.92 -28.60
C PRO A 109 -8.14 8.23 -29.40
N LYS A 110 -7.19 9.15 -29.20
CA LYS A 110 -7.03 10.43 -29.90
C LYS A 110 -5.55 10.73 -30.07
N ASP A 111 -5.17 11.52 -31.07
CA ASP A 111 -3.76 11.86 -31.32
C ASP A 111 -3.02 12.39 -30.07
N SER A 112 -3.75 13.03 -29.17
CA SER A 112 -3.25 13.56 -27.89
C SER A 112 -3.43 12.62 -26.70
N GLY A 113 -3.63 11.30 -26.87
CA GLY A 113 -3.81 10.33 -25.78
C GLY A 113 -5.21 9.68 -25.76
N TYR A 114 -5.80 9.53 -24.59
CA TYR A 114 -7.13 8.92 -24.43
C TYR A 114 -8.12 9.88 -23.81
N ILE A 115 -9.35 9.86 -24.31
CA ILE A 115 -10.50 10.41 -23.60
C ILE A 115 -11.09 9.27 -22.76
N LEU A 116 -11.21 9.51 -21.46
CA LEU A 116 -11.86 8.61 -20.51
C LEU A 116 -13.34 9.01 -20.43
N ALA A 117 -14.24 8.14 -20.88
CA ALA A 117 -15.66 8.42 -20.96
C ALA A 117 -16.50 7.34 -20.29
N VAL A 118 -17.64 7.74 -19.73
CA VAL A 118 -18.67 6.83 -19.21
C VAL A 118 -19.98 7.17 -19.90
N THR A 119 -20.58 6.17 -20.54
CA THR A 119 -21.91 6.29 -21.15
C THR A 119 -22.92 5.48 -20.34
N TYR A 120 -23.98 6.14 -19.87
CA TYR A 120 -25.08 5.47 -19.15
C TYR A 120 -26.43 6.07 -19.57
N ASN A 121 -27.40 5.21 -19.90
CA ASN A 121 -28.73 5.59 -20.40
C ASN A 121 -28.71 6.65 -21.53
N GLY A 122 -27.74 6.53 -22.46
CA GLY A 122 -27.59 7.46 -23.59
C GLY A 122 -26.95 8.81 -23.23
N MET A 123 -26.65 9.06 -21.95
CA MET A 123 -25.89 10.24 -21.51
C MET A 123 -24.41 9.90 -21.36
N GLU A 124 -23.57 10.74 -21.95
CA GLU A 124 -22.12 10.64 -21.86
C GLU A 124 -21.58 11.61 -20.79
N GLY A 125 -20.64 11.13 -19.99
CA GLY A 125 -19.72 11.94 -19.20
C GLY A 125 -18.29 11.67 -19.61
N ARG A 126 -17.42 12.68 -19.51
CA ARG A 126 -15.98 12.53 -19.74
C ARG A 126 -15.23 12.96 -18.50
N LEU A 127 -14.03 12.44 -18.33
CA LEU A 127 -13.16 12.81 -17.23
C LEU A 127 -12.18 13.90 -17.69
N TYR A 128 -12.15 14.98 -16.92
CA TYR A 128 -11.27 16.13 -17.09
C TYR A 128 -10.44 16.28 -15.83
N ASP A 129 -9.20 16.73 -15.97
CA ASP A 129 -8.48 17.26 -14.82
C ASP A 129 -8.96 18.70 -14.53
N SER A 130 -8.89 19.13 -13.26
CA SER A 130 -9.23 20.51 -12.89
C SER A 130 -8.19 21.49 -13.43
N GLU A 131 -8.62 22.70 -13.77
CA GLU A 131 -7.70 23.80 -14.07
C GLU A 131 -7.08 24.40 -12.79
N GLU A 132 -7.72 24.15 -11.65
CA GLU A 132 -7.25 24.53 -10.32
C GLU A 132 -6.06 23.67 -9.89
N ASP A 133 -5.02 24.33 -9.39
CA ASP A 133 -3.85 23.75 -8.76
C ASP A 133 -3.62 24.44 -7.40
N VAL A 134 -3.61 23.65 -6.34
CA VAL A 134 -3.24 24.10 -4.99
C VAL A 134 -2.10 23.20 -4.50
N ASP A 135 -0.89 23.76 -4.39
CA ASP A 135 0.31 23.04 -3.96
C ASP A 135 0.62 21.75 -4.77
N GLY A 136 0.30 21.78 -6.06
CA GLY A 136 0.43 20.67 -6.99
C GLY A 136 -0.75 19.70 -6.98
N GLU A 137 -1.78 19.95 -6.20
CA GLU A 137 -2.99 19.11 -6.10
C GLU A 137 -4.11 19.65 -6.99
N GLY A 138 -4.81 18.75 -7.67
CA GLY A 138 -6.10 18.98 -8.30
C GLY A 138 -7.02 17.78 -8.16
N TYR A 139 -8.07 17.77 -8.97
CA TYR A 139 -9.10 16.74 -8.89
C TYR A 139 -9.77 16.49 -10.23
N VAL A 140 -10.29 15.27 -10.39
CA VAL A 140 -11.00 14.89 -11.61
C VAL A 140 -12.42 15.47 -11.59
N LYS A 141 -12.80 16.08 -12.71
CA LYS A 141 -14.12 16.66 -12.97
C LYS A 141 -14.79 15.93 -14.13
N ARG A 142 -16.12 16.05 -14.22
CA ARG A 142 -16.95 15.49 -15.29
C ARG A 142 -17.09 16.41 -16.51
N SER A 143 -16.71 17.68 -16.34
CA SER A 143 -16.77 18.73 -17.36
C SER A 143 -15.65 19.72 -17.08
N GLY A 144 -15.07 20.28 -18.13
CA GLY A 144 -14.01 21.28 -18.01
C GLY A 144 -13.47 21.67 -19.38
N ASN A 145 -12.36 22.39 -19.37
CA ASN A 145 -11.66 22.77 -20.59
C ASN A 145 -11.22 21.52 -21.39
N SER A 146 -11.49 21.52 -22.69
CA SER A 146 -11.16 20.42 -23.61
C SER A 146 -9.67 20.04 -23.65
N ALA A 147 -8.77 20.94 -23.28
CA ALA A 147 -7.34 20.61 -23.18
C ALA A 147 -7.06 19.58 -22.06
N TYR A 148 -7.84 19.59 -20.99
CA TYR A 148 -7.64 18.76 -19.79
C TYR A 148 -8.40 17.43 -19.85
N GLN A 149 -8.97 17.05 -20.99
CA GLN A 149 -9.72 15.78 -21.14
C GLN A 149 -8.85 14.60 -21.62
N TYR A 150 -7.59 14.85 -21.94
CA TYR A 150 -6.68 13.87 -22.52
C TYR A 150 -5.75 13.27 -21.48
N TRP A 151 -5.70 11.95 -21.47
CA TRP A 151 -4.97 11.17 -20.49
C TRP A 151 -4.00 10.20 -21.17
N SER A 152 -2.80 10.07 -20.61
CA SER A 152 -1.80 9.10 -21.01
C SER A 152 -1.72 7.97 -19.98
N PHE A 153 -1.64 6.75 -20.48
CA PHE A 153 -1.38 5.55 -19.68
C PHE A 153 0.11 5.23 -19.78
N ILE A 154 0.84 5.52 -18.72
CA ILE A 154 2.29 5.34 -18.66
C ILE A 154 2.54 4.01 -17.95
N PRO A 155 3.07 2.97 -18.64
CA PRO A 155 3.35 1.68 -18.02
C PRO A 155 4.27 1.85 -16.80
N VAL A 156 4.01 1.11 -15.74
CA VAL A 156 4.94 1.06 -14.60
C VAL A 156 6.19 0.28 -15.03
N ASP A 157 7.36 0.84 -14.75
CA ASP A 157 8.66 0.26 -15.07
C ASP A 157 9.65 0.45 -13.91
N THR A 158 10.91 0.11 -14.09
CA THR A 158 11.96 0.29 -13.08
C THR A 158 12.91 1.44 -13.40
N GLU A 159 12.63 2.25 -14.42
CA GLU A 159 13.53 3.31 -14.90
C GLU A 159 12.94 4.69 -14.63
N ASN A 160 11.82 5.00 -15.27
CA ASN A 160 11.24 6.34 -15.35
C ASN A 160 9.92 6.46 -14.60
N ASN A 161 9.14 5.38 -14.53
CA ASN A 161 7.82 5.34 -13.93
C ASN A 161 7.73 4.27 -12.83
N TYR A 162 8.75 4.21 -11.98
CA TYR A 162 8.87 3.24 -10.91
C TYR A 162 7.99 3.51 -9.69
N ILE A 163 7.80 2.49 -8.86
CA ILE A 163 7.34 2.66 -7.48
C ILE A 163 8.52 2.40 -6.52
N GLY A 164 8.86 3.40 -5.74
CA GLY A 164 9.96 3.38 -4.78
C GLY A 164 9.46 3.37 -3.34
N LEU A 165 10.07 2.56 -2.49
CA LEU A 165 9.77 2.53 -1.06
C LEU A 165 10.46 3.70 -0.37
N GLN A 166 9.68 4.60 0.25
CA GLN A 166 10.19 5.73 1.04
C GLN A 166 10.28 5.32 2.51
N PRO A 167 11.50 5.12 3.05
CA PRO A 167 11.65 4.80 4.46
C PRO A 167 11.27 5.99 5.34
N THR A 168 10.89 5.68 6.58
CA THR A 168 10.51 6.65 7.62
C THR A 168 11.36 6.50 8.89
N VAL A 169 12.07 5.39 9.04
CA VAL A 169 12.89 5.08 10.21
C VAL A 169 14.27 4.62 9.77
N GLN A 170 15.32 5.12 10.42
CA GLN A 170 16.69 4.65 10.23
C GLN A 170 17.24 4.10 11.54
N VAL A 171 17.82 2.89 11.48
CA VAL A 171 18.49 2.22 12.61
C VAL A 171 19.82 1.67 12.10
N GLY A 172 20.93 2.23 12.61
CA GLY A 172 22.25 1.99 12.04
C GLY A 172 22.31 2.35 10.56
N ASP A 173 22.78 1.43 9.73
CA ASP A 173 22.90 1.60 8.28
C ASP A 173 21.63 1.20 7.50
N ASN A 174 20.63 0.64 8.20
CA ASN A 174 19.41 0.15 7.58
C ASN A 174 18.27 1.19 7.67
N TYR A 175 17.47 1.24 6.62
CA TYR A 175 16.28 2.07 6.52
C TYR A 175 15.03 1.21 6.50
N TYR A 176 13.99 1.65 7.20
CA TYR A 176 12.75 0.92 7.40
C TYR A 176 11.53 1.80 7.11
N GLY A 177 10.46 1.16 6.68
CA GLY A 177 9.15 1.79 6.57
C GLY A 177 8.05 0.74 6.54
N THR A 178 6.80 1.18 6.42
CA THR A 178 5.66 0.29 6.26
C THR A 178 5.01 0.50 4.90
N LEU A 179 4.34 -0.54 4.41
CA LEU A 179 3.61 -0.47 3.15
C LEU A 179 2.32 -1.30 3.26
N TYR A 180 1.23 -0.73 2.76
CA TYR A 180 -0.01 -1.45 2.51
C TYR A 180 -0.56 -1.11 1.12
N ALA A 181 -0.56 -2.10 0.23
CA ALA A 181 -0.98 -1.97 -1.15
C ALA A 181 -1.96 -3.08 -1.53
N SER A 182 -2.97 -2.76 -2.34
CA SER A 182 -4.02 -3.71 -2.75
C SER A 182 -3.62 -4.63 -3.90
N TYR A 183 -2.38 -4.58 -4.37
CA TYR A 183 -1.88 -5.37 -5.48
C TYR A 183 -0.62 -6.13 -5.06
N PRO A 184 -0.36 -7.31 -5.65
CA PRO A 184 0.88 -8.03 -5.38
C PRO A 184 2.06 -7.34 -6.05
N PHE A 185 3.25 -7.52 -5.49
CA PHE A 185 4.46 -6.90 -6.03
C PHE A 185 5.72 -7.71 -5.70
N LYS A 186 6.81 -7.43 -6.41
CA LYS A 186 8.14 -7.99 -6.18
C LYS A 186 9.15 -6.89 -5.89
N ALA A 187 10.23 -7.22 -5.18
CA ALA A 187 11.40 -6.34 -5.15
C ALA A 187 12.01 -6.22 -6.55
N ALA A 188 12.33 -5.00 -6.97
CA ALA A 188 13.07 -4.72 -8.19
C ALA A 188 14.51 -4.27 -7.90
N SER A 189 14.74 -3.62 -6.76
CA SER A 189 16.08 -3.36 -6.25
C SER A 189 16.58 -4.50 -5.37
N SER A 190 17.91 -4.70 -5.36
CA SER A 190 18.57 -5.57 -4.39
C SER A 190 18.54 -5.00 -2.98
N GLY A 191 18.71 -5.88 -1.98
CA GLY A 191 18.80 -5.47 -0.57
C GLY A 191 17.48 -5.09 0.09
N ILE A 192 16.35 -5.22 -0.60
CA ILE A 192 15.03 -5.04 0.00
C ILE A 192 14.60 -6.34 0.68
N LYS A 193 14.12 -6.23 1.91
CA LYS A 193 13.46 -7.32 2.63
C LYS A 193 12.11 -6.89 3.15
N PHE A 194 11.17 -7.83 3.21
CA PHE A 194 9.81 -7.60 3.70
C PHE A 194 9.55 -8.49 4.90
N TYR A 195 8.88 -7.93 5.90
CA TYR A 195 8.59 -8.57 7.16
C TYR A 195 7.13 -8.36 7.54
N TYR A 196 6.57 -9.34 8.23
CA TYR A 196 5.32 -9.20 8.96
C TYR A 196 5.54 -9.47 10.43
N VAL A 197 4.58 -9.10 11.29
CA VAL A 197 4.64 -9.44 12.71
C VAL A 197 3.78 -10.65 12.97
N ASP A 198 4.34 -11.71 13.55
CA ASP A 198 3.65 -12.98 13.79
C ASP A 198 3.61 -13.40 15.27
N ALA A 199 4.20 -12.60 16.15
CA ALA A 199 4.19 -12.80 17.59
C ALA A 199 4.41 -11.48 18.34
N ILE A 200 3.68 -11.33 19.45
CA ILE A 200 3.81 -10.22 20.40
C ILE A 200 3.99 -10.82 21.79
N ALA A 201 4.90 -10.23 22.57
CA ALA A 201 5.02 -10.40 24.00
C ALA A 201 5.19 -9.02 24.64
N GLU A 202 5.07 -8.93 25.96
CA GLU A 202 5.27 -7.66 26.67
C GLU A 202 6.60 -7.00 26.29
N GLY A 203 6.52 -5.79 25.71
CA GLY A 203 7.66 -4.99 25.28
C GLY A 203 8.36 -5.45 23.99
N LYS A 204 7.90 -6.52 23.31
CA LYS A 204 8.60 -7.13 22.16
C LYS A 204 7.66 -7.68 21.10
N CYS A 205 8.04 -7.55 19.83
CA CYS A 205 7.37 -8.25 18.73
C CYS A 205 8.39 -8.93 17.82
N ARG A 206 7.97 -9.99 17.13
CA ARG A 206 8.82 -10.71 16.17
C ARG A 206 8.55 -10.24 14.74
N LEU A 207 9.59 -9.79 14.05
CA LEU A 207 9.59 -9.60 12.61
C LEU A 207 9.96 -10.92 11.93
N GLN A 208 9.01 -11.49 11.20
CA GLN A 208 9.19 -12.69 10.40
C GLN A 208 9.34 -12.29 8.92
N GLU A 209 10.46 -12.69 8.30
CA GLU A 209 10.74 -12.39 6.89
C GLU A 209 9.72 -13.11 5.98
N ILE A 210 9.19 -12.39 4.99
CA ILE A 210 8.41 -12.94 3.89
C ILE A 210 9.41 -13.41 2.82
N THR A 211 9.57 -14.71 2.68
CA THR A 211 10.56 -15.32 1.77
C THR A 211 10.03 -15.56 0.36
N SER A 212 8.73 -15.35 0.14
CA SER A 212 8.11 -15.42 -1.19
C SER A 212 8.68 -14.32 -2.08
N GLU A 213 8.98 -14.65 -3.34
CA GLU A 213 9.40 -13.67 -4.34
C GLU A 213 8.29 -12.63 -4.60
N VAL A 214 7.04 -13.09 -4.65
CA VAL A 214 5.85 -12.25 -4.77
C VAL A 214 5.29 -11.97 -3.39
N ILE A 215 5.23 -10.69 -3.04
CA ILE A 215 4.51 -10.20 -1.87
C ILE A 215 3.01 -10.17 -2.19
N PRO A 216 2.17 -10.85 -1.40
CA PRO A 216 0.73 -10.88 -1.64
C PRO A 216 0.09 -9.50 -1.57
N ALA A 217 -0.93 -9.29 -2.40
CA ALA A 217 -1.82 -8.14 -2.29
C ALA A 217 -2.41 -8.02 -0.88
N ALA A 218 -2.77 -6.80 -0.47
CA ALA A 218 -3.46 -6.52 0.79
C ALA A 218 -2.76 -7.13 2.02
N THR A 219 -1.42 -7.16 2.02
CA THR A 219 -0.60 -7.63 3.14
C THR A 219 0.08 -6.44 3.83
N PRO A 220 -0.29 -6.09 5.09
CA PRO A 220 0.39 -5.04 5.83
C PRO A 220 1.77 -5.53 6.27
N LEU A 221 2.81 -4.73 6.03
CA LEU A 221 4.20 -5.17 6.23
C LEU A 221 5.14 -4.04 6.61
N VAL A 222 6.30 -4.44 7.11
CA VAL A 222 7.50 -3.63 7.28
C VAL A 222 8.48 -3.98 6.17
N PHE A 223 9.07 -2.99 5.52
CA PHE A 223 10.20 -3.20 4.62
C PHE A 223 11.50 -2.70 5.25
N MET A 224 12.61 -3.31 4.85
CA MET A 224 13.96 -2.85 5.12
C MET A 224 14.70 -2.66 3.79
N CYS A 225 15.50 -1.61 3.68
CA CYS A 225 16.34 -1.31 2.53
C CYS A 225 17.62 -0.56 2.93
N SER A 226 18.57 -0.43 1.99
CA SER A 226 19.89 0.15 2.24
C SER A 226 20.02 1.63 1.87
N SER A 227 18.95 2.28 1.41
CA SER A 227 18.96 3.69 1.01
C SER A 227 17.73 4.42 1.54
N ASN A 228 17.87 5.72 1.82
CA ASN A 228 16.73 6.61 2.10
C ASN A 228 16.04 7.12 0.83
N ASP A 229 16.64 6.92 -0.34
CA ASP A 229 16.11 7.40 -1.62
C ASP A 229 15.21 6.33 -2.26
N PRO A 230 13.91 6.60 -2.48
CA PRO A 230 13.00 5.69 -3.16
C PRO A 230 13.48 5.22 -4.53
N ALA A 231 14.29 6.03 -5.24
CA ALA A 231 14.87 5.64 -6.52
C ALA A 231 15.83 4.45 -6.40
N ASN A 232 16.33 4.14 -5.20
CA ASN A 232 17.19 2.99 -4.96
C ASN A 232 16.42 1.80 -4.36
N ASN A 233 15.14 1.97 -3.99
CA ASN A 233 14.34 0.98 -3.28
C ASN A 233 13.09 0.60 -4.09
N LYS A 234 13.27 0.14 -5.33
CA LYS A 234 12.16 -0.06 -6.25
C LYS A 234 11.45 -1.39 -6.01
N VAL A 235 10.13 -1.38 -6.16
CA VAL A 235 9.29 -2.58 -6.31
C VAL A 235 8.58 -2.53 -7.65
N ILE A 236 8.04 -3.66 -8.09
CA ILE A 236 7.26 -3.76 -9.33
C ILE A 236 5.94 -4.49 -9.03
N PRO A 237 4.78 -3.90 -9.36
CA PRO A 237 3.51 -4.59 -9.24
C PRO A 237 3.44 -5.75 -10.24
N VAL A 238 2.82 -6.85 -9.83
CA VAL A 238 2.65 -8.06 -10.64
C VAL A 238 1.22 -8.56 -10.57
N THR A 239 0.84 -9.45 -11.48
CA THR A 239 -0.47 -10.14 -11.46
C THR A 239 -0.37 -11.54 -10.84
N ASP A 240 0.84 -12.02 -10.56
CA ASP A 240 1.06 -13.28 -9.85
C ASP A 240 0.46 -13.18 -8.44
N GLU A 241 -0.31 -14.19 -8.04
CA GLU A 241 -0.90 -14.25 -6.70
C GLU A 241 -0.14 -15.21 -5.79
N THR A 242 0.00 -14.83 -4.52
CA THR A 242 0.55 -15.65 -3.45
C THR A 242 -0.31 -15.50 -2.19
N THR A 243 -0.17 -16.43 -1.25
CA THR A 243 -0.98 -16.43 -0.04
C THR A 243 -0.42 -15.48 1.02
N ALA A 244 -1.27 -14.60 1.54
CA ALA A 244 -0.94 -13.73 2.68
C ALA A 244 -0.58 -14.55 3.94
N PRO A 245 0.42 -14.13 4.74
CA PRO A 245 0.74 -14.79 6.00
C PRO A 245 -0.45 -14.76 6.97
N ALA A 246 -0.95 -15.95 7.37
CA ALA A 246 -2.15 -16.07 8.19
C ALA A 246 -2.03 -15.49 9.61
N SER A 247 -0.81 -15.43 10.16
CA SER A 247 -0.54 -14.97 11.53
C SER A 247 -0.15 -13.49 11.60
N ASN A 248 -0.39 -12.70 10.55
CA ASN A 248 0.03 -11.31 10.54
C ASN A 248 -0.78 -10.47 11.54
N MET A 249 -0.10 -9.87 12.50
CA MET A 249 -0.67 -9.05 13.57
C MET A 249 -0.71 -7.56 13.22
N LEU A 250 -0.19 -7.18 12.05
CA LEU A 250 -0.26 -5.81 11.56
C LEU A 250 -1.65 -5.49 10.98
N GLY A 251 -2.14 -4.29 11.27
CA GLY A 251 -3.25 -3.67 10.55
C GLY A 251 -2.72 -2.74 9.46
N GLY A 252 -3.53 -2.49 8.43
CA GLY A 252 -3.17 -1.61 7.32
C GLY A 252 -4.35 -0.74 6.87
N THR A 253 -4.05 0.43 6.32
CA THR A 253 -5.05 1.28 5.66
C THR A 253 -4.54 1.81 4.33
N TYR A 254 -5.38 1.79 3.30
CA TYR A 254 -5.07 2.42 2.01
C TYR A 254 -5.29 3.92 2.05
N PHE A 255 -6.13 4.40 2.96
CA PHE A 255 -6.68 5.76 2.91
C PHE A 255 -6.56 6.49 4.25
N ALA A 256 -6.43 7.81 4.16
CA ALA A 256 -6.42 8.74 5.28
C ALA A 256 -7.24 10.01 4.97
N SER A 257 -8.29 9.84 4.15
CA SER A 257 -9.12 10.95 3.67
C SER A 257 -9.95 11.54 4.82
N THR A 258 -9.89 12.86 4.95
CA THR A 258 -10.60 13.63 5.99
C THR A 258 -11.58 14.64 5.37
N THR A 259 -11.70 14.62 4.05
CA THR A 259 -12.53 15.53 3.27
C THR A 259 -14.01 15.33 3.61
N SER A 260 -14.78 16.42 3.64
CA SER A 260 -16.23 16.34 3.89
C SER A 260 -16.90 15.44 2.84
N GLY A 261 -17.80 14.54 3.26
CA GLY A 261 -18.40 13.53 2.38
C GLY A 261 -17.52 12.30 2.11
N HIS A 262 -16.22 12.38 2.40
CA HIS A 262 -15.20 11.40 2.04
C HIS A 262 -14.30 11.05 3.23
N LYS A 263 -14.90 10.67 4.37
CA LYS A 263 -14.16 10.36 5.61
C LYS A 263 -13.78 8.88 5.68
N VAL A 264 -12.81 8.47 4.87
CA VAL A 264 -12.22 7.12 4.94
C VAL A 264 -10.83 7.22 5.53
N ASN A 265 -10.75 7.00 6.83
CA ASN A 265 -9.53 7.11 7.62
C ASN A 265 -9.59 6.15 8.82
N VAL A 266 -8.41 5.86 9.36
CA VAL A 266 -8.26 5.12 10.62
C VAL A 266 -7.76 6.09 11.68
N ARG A 267 -8.59 6.37 12.69
CA ARG A 267 -8.19 7.19 13.83
C ARG A 267 -7.20 6.40 14.69
N TYR A 268 -6.06 7.02 15.01
CA TYR A 268 -5.09 6.42 15.89
C TYR A 268 -5.64 6.30 17.32
N ASP A 269 -5.42 5.14 17.92
CA ASP A 269 -5.77 4.82 19.30
C ASP A 269 -4.53 4.27 20.02
N GLU A 270 -4.00 5.03 20.99
CA GLU A 270 -2.80 4.62 21.72
C GLU A 270 -3.00 3.42 22.66
N SER A 271 -4.24 3.01 22.94
CA SER A 271 -4.50 1.83 23.75
C SER A 271 -4.32 0.53 22.95
N SER A 272 -4.59 0.58 21.64
CA SER A 272 -4.66 -0.60 20.78
C SER A 272 -3.69 -0.58 19.59
N MET A 273 -3.02 0.55 19.30
CA MET A 273 -2.18 0.71 18.12
C MET A 273 -0.76 1.20 18.45
N ARG A 274 0.21 0.69 17.69
CA ARG A 274 1.59 1.19 17.67
C ARG A 274 2.08 1.36 16.24
N VAL A 275 2.85 2.42 15.99
CA VAL A 275 3.39 2.73 14.66
C VAL A 275 4.89 2.45 14.62
N LEU A 276 5.42 2.17 13.43
CA LEU A 276 6.85 1.91 13.28
C LEU A 276 7.68 3.15 13.65
N GLY A 277 8.69 2.97 14.49
CA GLY A 277 9.54 4.05 14.99
C GLY A 277 10.79 3.51 15.68
N LYS A 278 11.30 4.30 16.62
CA LYS A 278 12.42 3.93 17.48
C LYS A 278 12.03 4.04 18.94
N ASN A 279 12.45 3.07 19.75
CA ASN A 279 12.35 3.19 21.20
C ASN A 279 13.43 4.15 21.76
N ASP A 280 13.39 4.40 23.06
CA ASP A 280 14.36 5.26 23.77
C ASP A 280 15.82 4.78 23.64
N ALA A 281 16.04 3.48 23.38
CA ALA A 281 17.35 2.90 23.12
C ALA A 281 17.84 3.09 21.66
N GLY A 282 17.03 3.71 20.80
CA GLY A 282 17.33 3.92 19.39
C GLY A 282 17.13 2.67 18.51
N GLU A 283 16.53 1.62 19.05
CA GLU A 283 16.28 0.35 18.37
C GLU A 283 14.97 0.42 17.58
N LEU A 284 14.86 -0.39 16.52
CA LEU A 284 13.62 -0.51 15.77
C LEU A 284 12.50 -1.03 16.68
N ALA A 285 11.37 -0.32 16.70
CA ALA A 285 10.25 -0.68 17.55
C ALA A 285 8.93 -0.24 16.94
N PHE A 286 7.84 -0.81 17.44
CA PHE A 286 6.50 -0.26 17.30
C PHE A 286 6.19 0.58 18.54
N VAL A 287 6.04 1.88 18.34
CA VAL A 287 5.98 2.88 19.41
C VAL A 287 4.65 3.63 19.41
N LYS A 288 4.35 4.34 20.50
CA LYS A 288 3.24 5.30 20.50
C LYS A 288 3.46 6.38 19.44
N ALA A 289 2.42 6.67 18.66
CA ALA A 289 2.51 7.69 17.63
C ALA A 289 2.60 9.10 18.25
N THR A 290 3.53 9.91 17.75
CA THR A 290 3.51 11.36 17.95
C THR A 290 2.65 12.02 16.87
N SER A 291 2.30 13.28 17.04
CA SER A 291 1.50 14.03 16.04
C SER A 291 2.14 14.05 14.66
N ASP A 292 3.47 13.97 14.57
CA ASP A 292 4.22 14.02 13.31
C ASP A 292 4.15 12.70 12.52
N TYR A 293 3.81 11.60 13.20
CA TYR A 293 3.60 10.30 12.54
C TYR A 293 2.19 10.18 11.95
N LEU A 294 1.29 11.13 12.23
CA LEU A 294 -0.12 11.03 11.92
C LEU A 294 -0.56 12.07 10.89
N THR A 295 -1.40 11.64 9.96
CA THR A 295 -2.10 12.55 9.05
C THR A 295 -3.06 13.42 9.84
N LYS A 296 -2.97 14.74 9.65
CA LYS A 296 -3.74 15.74 10.41
C LYS A 296 -3.64 15.54 11.93
N LYS A 297 -2.53 14.98 12.43
CA LYS A 297 -2.25 14.71 13.85
C LYS A 297 -3.17 13.69 14.54
N HIS A 298 -4.03 12.99 13.80
CA HIS A 298 -5.05 12.11 14.37
C HIS A 298 -5.22 10.76 13.67
N TYR A 299 -4.80 10.65 12.42
CA TYR A 299 -5.12 9.49 11.58
C TYR A 299 -3.86 8.78 11.11
N ILE A 300 -3.92 7.45 11.04
CA ILE A 300 -2.87 6.64 10.41
C ILE A 300 -2.68 7.10 8.96
N PRO A 301 -1.44 7.35 8.49
CA PRO A 301 -1.20 7.75 7.11
C PRO A 301 -1.68 6.73 6.07
N MET A 302 -2.03 7.21 4.88
CA MET A 302 -2.44 6.34 3.77
C MET A 302 -1.32 5.36 3.38
N ASN A 303 -1.70 4.16 2.95
CA ASN A 303 -0.79 3.10 2.48
C ASN A 303 0.23 2.65 3.53
N THR A 304 -0.05 2.85 4.82
CA THR A 304 0.83 2.45 5.93
C THR A 304 0.17 1.41 6.83
N CYS A 305 0.98 0.86 7.74
CA CYS A 305 0.58 -0.17 8.69
C CYS A 305 0.84 0.23 10.13
N TRP A 306 0.17 -0.46 11.06
CA TRP A 306 0.40 -0.38 12.50
C TRP A 306 0.40 -1.79 13.11
N LEU A 307 0.96 -1.93 14.31
CA LEU A 307 0.85 -3.13 15.12
C LEU A 307 -0.39 -3.03 16.01
N ASN A 308 -1.26 -4.04 15.96
CA ASN A 308 -2.38 -4.16 16.90
C ASN A 308 -1.86 -4.73 18.22
N ILE A 309 -2.19 -4.07 19.33
CA ILE A 309 -1.75 -4.43 20.67
C ILE A 309 -2.90 -5.08 21.44
N PRO A 310 -2.72 -6.30 21.98
CA PRO A 310 -3.64 -6.90 22.93
C PRO A 310 -3.84 -6.01 24.18
N GLU A 311 -5.05 -5.98 24.73
CA GLU A 311 -5.41 -5.09 25.86
C GLU A 311 -4.54 -5.28 27.11
N GLU A 312 -3.95 -6.46 27.28
CA GLU A 312 -3.06 -6.79 28.40
C GLU A 312 -1.66 -6.15 28.31
N TYR A 313 -1.27 -5.64 27.13
CA TYR A 313 0.07 -5.07 26.93
C TYR A 313 0.03 -3.55 26.79
N THR A 314 1.07 -2.90 27.31
CA THR A 314 1.26 -1.45 27.23
C THR A 314 2.70 -1.12 26.85
N GLY A 315 2.99 0.16 26.60
CA GLY A 315 4.33 0.61 26.22
C GLY A 315 4.71 0.30 24.76
N ASP A 316 6.00 0.39 24.44
CA ASP A 316 6.54 0.19 23.11
C ASP A 316 7.02 -1.27 22.91
N PHE A 317 7.08 -1.71 21.65
CA PHE A 317 7.41 -3.10 21.31
C PHE A 317 8.66 -3.15 20.44
N GLN A 318 9.79 -3.56 21.04
CA GLN A 318 11.04 -3.76 20.31
C GLN A 318 10.84 -4.81 19.21
N ALA A 319 11.22 -4.46 17.98
CA ALA A 319 11.11 -5.33 16.82
C ALA A 319 12.37 -6.22 16.73
N LEU A 320 12.18 -7.51 16.97
CA LEU A 320 13.26 -8.51 16.98
C LEU A 320 13.16 -9.43 15.77
N SER A 321 14.31 -9.82 15.22
CA SER A 321 14.33 -10.90 14.22
C SER A 321 13.90 -12.24 14.84
N SER A 322 13.52 -13.21 14.00
CA SER A 322 13.09 -14.52 14.50
C SER A 322 14.14 -15.27 15.34
N GLY A 323 15.43 -15.02 15.11
CA GLY A 323 16.51 -15.62 15.91
C GLY A 323 16.70 -14.96 17.27
N GLU A 324 16.40 -13.67 17.40
CA GLU A 324 16.55 -12.89 18.63
C GLU A 324 15.29 -12.98 19.51
N TYR A 325 14.15 -13.31 18.91
CA TYR A 325 12.88 -13.50 19.61
C TYR A 325 12.86 -14.82 20.39
N THR A 326 13.49 -14.82 21.57
CA THR A 326 13.57 -15.95 22.50
C THR A 326 12.47 -15.85 23.57
N GLY A 327 11.22 -16.06 23.17
CA GLY A 327 10.06 -16.10 24.08
C GLY A 327 9.53 -17.53 24.29
N ILE A 328 9.16 -17.88 25.53
CA ILE A 328 8.34 -19.07 25.79
C ILE A 328 6.94 -18.76 25.21
N ARG A 329 6.57 -19.50 24.16
CA ARG A 329 5.38 -19.21 23.33
C ARG A 329 4.04 -19.39 24.06
N ASN A 330 4.01 -20.23 25.09
CA ASN A 330 2.87 -20.45 25.98
C ASN A 330 3.28 -21.43 27.08
N ILE A 331 2.82 -21.22 28.32
CA ILE A 331 2.73 -22.29 29.31
C ILE A 331 1.27 -22.75 29.29
N ASN A 332 0.97 -23.82 28.55
CA ASN A 332 -0.31 -24.52 28.70
C ASN A 332 -0.30 -25.21 30.07
N ALA A 333 -0.66 -24.46 31.12
CA ALA A 333 -1.08 -25.08 32.37
C ALA A 333 -2.45 -25.70 32.09
N ASP A 334 -2.46 -27.00 31.82
CA ASP A 334 -3.69 -27.78 31.65
C ASP A 334 -4.52 -27.62 32.93
N THR A 335 -5.55 -26.76 32.90
CA THR A 335 -6.37 -26.38 34.08
C THR A 335 -7.19 -27.55 34.63
N LYS A 336 -7.09 -28.72 34.00
CA LYS A 336 -7.75 -29.96 34.41
C LYS A 336 -6.92 -30.83 35.33
N ASN A 337 -5.63 -30.55 35.52
CA ASN A 337 -4.80 -31.28 36.47
C ASN A 337 -4.63 -30.46 37.74
N LYS A 338 -4.96 -31.06 38.90
CA LYS A 338 -4.59 -30.53 40.22
C LYS A 338 -3.14 -30.05 40.16
N ALA A 339 -2.85 -28.90 40.78
CA ALA A 339 -1.49 -28.43 40.98
C ALA A 339 -0.65 -29.58 41.59
N ASP A 340 0.14 -30.25 40.75
CA ASP A 340 1.17 -31.16 41.21
C ASP A 340 2.35 -30.26 41.57
N ASP A 341 2.88 -30.45 42.77
CA ASP A 341 4.04 -29.72 43.30
C ASP A 341 5.34 -30.11 42.58
N THR A 342 5.23 -30.86 41.49
CA THR A 342 6.31 -31.23 40.59
C THR A 342 6.96 -29.98 39.98
N ILE A 343 8.29 -29.94 40.11
CA ILE A 343 9.16 -28.88 39.61
C ILE A 343 9.73 -29.31 38.27
N TYR A 344 9.78 -28.40 37.29
CA TYR A 344 10.35 -28.62 35.96
C TYR A 344 11.48 -27.63 35.69
N THR A 345 12.47 -28.05 34.90
CA THR A 345 13.47 -27.13 34.32
C THR A 345 12.80 -26.20 33.31
N LEU A 346 13.49 -25.12 32.92
CA LEU A 346 13.03 -24.21 31.85
C LEU A 346 12.82 -24.90 30.49
N THR A 347 13.42 -26.08 30.29
CA THR A 347 13.28 -26.92 29.09
C THR A 347 12.14 -27.93 29.19
N GLY A 348 11.38 -27.95 30.28
CA GLY A 348 10.24 -28.86 30.48
C GLY A 348 10.60 -30.24 31.02
N THR A 349 11.85 -30.47 31.45
CA THR A 349 12.26 -31.73 32.07
C THR A 349 11.86 -31.74 33.54
N LYS A 350 11.23 -32.82 34.03
CA LYS A 350 10.92 -32.98 35.45
C LYS A 350 12.20 -32.95 36.28
N ALA A 351 12.28 -32.01 37.23
CA ALA A 351 13.40 -31.82 38.12
C ALA A 351 13.16 -32.57 39.44
N ASN A 352 14.23 -33.07 40.05
CA ASN A 352 14.15 -33.71 41.36
C ASN A 352 14.22 -32.65 42.45
N ALA A 353 13.12 -32.45 43.18
CA ALA A 353 13.00 -31.45 44.24
C ALA A 353 14.06 -31.58 45.36
N LYS A 354 14.61 -32.78 45.60
CA LYS A 354 15.62 -33.02 46.64
C LYS A 354 17.04 -32.62 46.24
N THR A 355 17.29 -32.37 44.95
CA THR A 355 18.65 -32.13 44.42
C THR A 355 18.70 -30.89 43.52
N LEU A 356 17.80 -29.93 43.72
CA LEU A 356 17.76 -28.70 42.95
C LEU A 356 19.03 -27.88 43.21
N ARG A 357 19.70 -27.48 42.14
CA ARG A 357 20.74 -26.47 42.20
C ARG A 357 20.10 -25.08 42.15
N PRO A 358 20.74 -24.04 42.71
CA PRO A 358 20.28 -22.66 42.57
C PRO A 358 20.01 -22.33 41.10
N GLY A 359 18.85 -21.73 40.81
CA GLY A 359 18.40 -21.49 39.45
C GLY A 359 16.91 -21.21 39.31
N ILE A 360 16.45 -21.02 38.08
CA ILE A 360 15.05 -20.74 37.74
C ILE A 360 14.37 -22.03 37.28
N TYR A 361 13.20 -22.31 37.84
CA TYR A 361 12.39 -23.50 37.54
C TYR A 361 10.92 -23.11 37.33
N ILE A 362 10.12 -24.07 36.87
CA ILE A 362 8.66 -23.96 36.75
C ILE A 362 8.01 -24.88 37.78
N GLN A 363 7.15 -24.34 38.64
CA GLN A 363 6.37 -25.09 39.63
C GLN A 363 4.94 -24.57 39.62
N SER A 364 3.95 -25.46 39.53
CA SER A 364 2.53 -25.07 39.42
C SER A 364 2.27 -24.01 38.34
N GLY A 365 2.95 -24.10 37.20
CA GLY A 365 2.83 -23.15 36.08
C GLY A 365 3.46 -21.77 36.32
N LYS A 366 4.11 -21.54 37.48
CA LYS A 366 4.78 -20.28 37.82
C LYS A 366 6.29 -20.43 37.79
N LYS A 367 6.99 -19.36 37.41
CA LYS A 367 8.45 -19.28 37.57
C LYS A 367 8.78 -19.16 39.05
N VAL A 368 9.68 -20.02 39.53
CA VAL A 368 10.21 -19.99 40.90
C VAL A 368 11.72 -19.91 40.86
N VAL A 369 12.30 -19.16 41.80
CA VAL A 369 13.75 -19.04 41.96
C VAL A 369 14.15 -19.86 43.17
N ILE A 370 14.98 -20.87 42.94
CA ILE A 370 15.62 -21.66 44.00
C ILE A 370 16.98 -21.02 44.27
N LYS A 371 17.21 -20.66 45.53
CA LYS A 371 18.43 -19.99 45.98
C LYS A 371 19.49 -20.98 46.43
#